data_AF-A0A368FNK8-F1
#
_entry.id   AF-A0A368FNK8-F1
#
_cell.length_a   1.000
_cell.length_b   1.000
_cell.length_c   1.000
_cell.angle_alpha   90.00
_cell.angle_beta   90.00
_cell.angle_gamma   90.00
#
_symmetry.space_group_name_H-M   'P 1'
#
loop_
_entity.id
_entity.type
_entity.pdbx_description
1 polymer ?
#
loop_
_entity_poly.entity_id
_entity_poly.type
_entity_poly.pdbx_seq_one_letter_code
_entity_poly.pdbx_strand_id
1 'polypeptide(L)'
;MLFTGSFSEMANFSISESSAHLAAGISTAVMGAIGNTVGFILMMLILKTPSFHNAFGYLCISHLISHIGVYSANIFWAAPALILEFDASITNSFFGVLAGVVENTFWYAAIYSLLQMSLNRLIAIAFPLKYNTIFSPRNLAFGMALVWTLSISHCCIYFWSKFLYELGHFNSKSHGV
;
A
#
# COMPACT_ATOMS: atom_id res chain seq x y z
N MET A 1 -1.88 -9.20 48.69
CA MET A 1 -0.58 -9.08 48.00
C MET A 1 -0.54 -9.71 46.60
N LEU A 2 -1.30 -10.79 46.32
CA LEU A 2 -1.36 -11.38 44.97
C LEU A 2 -2.09 -10.52 43.91
N PHE A 3 -3.15 -9.80 44.30
CA PHE A 3 -3.91 -8.93 43.37
C PHE A 3 -3.19 -7.64 42.97
N THR A 4 -2.30 -7.11 43.81
CA THR A 4 -1.53 -5.89 43.53
C THR A 4 -0.42 -6.12 42.49
N GLY A 5 0.17 -7.32 42.44
CA GLY A 5 1.14 -7.70 41.42
C GLY A 5 0.53 -7.75 40.02
N SER A 6 -0.60 -8.46 39.88
CA SER A 6 -1.32 -8.59 38.61
C SER A 6 -1.80 -7.25 38.03
N PHE A 7 -2.26 -6.32 38.88
CA PHE A 7 -2.64 -4.97 38.43
C PHE A 7 -1.44 -4.15 37.95
N SER A 8 -0.31 -4.24 38.64
CA SER A 8 0.92 -3.55 38.21
C SER A 8 1.50 -4.11 36.92
N GLU A 9 1.43 -5.42 36.70
CA GLU A 9 1.84 -6.07 35.44
C GLU A 9 0.94 -5.65 34.28
N MET A 10 -0.38 -5.61 34.50
CA MET A 10 -1.34 -5.15 33.50
C MET A 10 -1.12 -3.67 33.13
N ALA A 11 -0.87 -2.82 34.12
CA ALA A 11 -0.55 -1.41 33.89
C ALA A 11 0.77 -1.23 33.10
N ASN A 12 1.82 -1.98 33.47
CA ASN A 12 3.10 -1.93 32.76
C ASN A 12 2.97 -2.43 31.31
N PHE A 13 2.15 -3.45 31.08
CA PHE A 13 1.86 -3.97 29.74
C PHE A 13 1.15 -2.93 28.88
N SER A 14 0.09 -2.28 29.39
CA SER A 14 -0.63 -1.23 28.65
C SER A 14 0.24 -0.01 28.33
N ILE A 15 1.11 0.41 29.26
CA ILE A 15 2.06 1.50 29.02
C ILE A 15 3.09 1.11 27.94
N SER A 16 3.53 -0.15 27.94
CA SER A 16 4.43 -0.67 26.91
C SER A 16 3.77 -0.73 25.53
N GLU A 17 2.50 -1.13 25.43
CA GLU A 17 1.77 -1.13 24.16
C GLU A 17 1.57 0.29 23.62
N SER A 18 1.10 1.22 24.46
CA SER A 18 0.87 2.60 24.05
C SER A 18 2.15 3.28 23.54
N SER A 19 3.27 3.09 24.24
CA SER A 19 4.57 3.61 23.79
C SER A 19 5.05 2.98 22.48
N ALA A 20 4.77 1.70 22.25
CA ALA A 20 5.09 1.02 20.99
C ALA A 20 4.22 1.54 19.82
N HIS A 21 2.92 1.74 20.02
CA HIS A 21 2.02 2.32 19.02
C HIS A 21 2.43 3.74 18.65
N LEU A 22 2.78 4.57 19.63
CA LEU A 22 3.28 5.92 19.40
C LEU A 22 4.58 5.91 18.59
N ALA A 23 5.55 5.06 18.96
CA ALA A 23 6.80 4.94 18.22
C ALA A 23 6.58 4.47 16.77
N ALA A 24 5.71 3.48 16.57
CA ALA A 24 5.34 2.99 15.24
C ALA A 24 4.67 4.09 14.41
N GLY A 25 3.73 4.84 14.98
CA GLY A 25 3.05 5.96 14.32
C GLY A 25 4.01 7.07 13.89
N ILE A 26 4.92 7.48 14.78
CA ILE A 26 5.95 8.48 14.46
C ILE A 26 6.87 7.97 13.35
N SER A 27 7.36 6.72 13.44
CA SER A 27 8.24 6.15 12.41
C SER A 27 7.55 6.06 11.05
N THR A 28 6.27 5.69 11.02
CA THR A 28 5.45 5.61 9.81
C THR A 28 5.26 6.99 9.17
N ALA A 29 4.98 8.02 9.98
CA ALA A 29 4.85 9.39 9.51
C ALA A 29 6.17 9.90 8.88
N VAL A 30 7.30 9.65 9.54
CA VAL A 30 8.63 10.06 9.05
C VAL A 30 8.97 9.36 7.74
N MET A 31 8.80 8.04 7.68
CA MET A 31 9.06 7.26 6.46
C MET A 31 8.15 7.69 5.31
N GLY A 32 6.87 7.95 5.59
CA GLY A 32 5.93 8.51 4.62
C GLY A 32 6.39 9.86 4.09
N ALA A 33 6.78 10.79 4.95
CA ALA A 33 7.18 12.14 4.54
C ALA A 33 8.47 12.13 3.68
N ILE A 34 9.48 11.37 4.11
CA ILE A 34 10.72 11.19 3.35
C ILE A 34 10.42 10.52 2.01
N GLY A 35 9.65 9.43 2.04
CA GLY A 35 9.27 8.66 0.86
C GLY A 35 8.51 9.50 -0.17
N ASN A 36 7.53 10.30 0.25
CA ASN A 36 6.80 11.20 -0.64
C ASN A 36 7.72 12.25 -1.24
N THR A 37 8.56 12.90 -0.43
CA THR A 37 9.47 13.95 -0.90
C THR A 37 10.41 13.41 -1.97
N VAL A 38 11.07 12.28 -1.68
CA VAL A 38 11.96 11.60 -2.64
C VAL A 38 11.19 11.16 -3.88
N GLY A 39 10.01 10.55 -3.72
CA GLY A 39 9.18 10.09 -4.82
C GLY A 39 8.78 11.22 -5.77
N PHE A 40 8.34 12.37 -5.25
CA PHE A 40 8.01 13.54 -6.06
C PHE A 40 9.23 14.14 -6.77
N ILE A 41 10.39 14.23 -6.10
CA ILE A 41 11.63 14.71 -6.72
C ILE A 41 12.03 13.81 -7.89
N LEU A 42 12.03 12.48 -7.68
CA LEU A 42 12.35 11.51 -8.72
C LEU A 42 11.36 11.58 -9.89
N MET A 43 10.08 11.72 -9.60
CA MET A 43 9.04 11.89 -10.61
C MET A 43 9.33 13.12 -11.50
N MET A 44 9.57 14.28 -10.87
CA MET A 44 9.87 15.52 -11.57
C MET A 44 11.16 15.44 -12.37
N LEU A 45 12.19 14.76 -11.84
CA LEU A 45 13.45 14.52 -12.54
C LEU A 45 13.23 13.71 -13.82
N ILE A 46 12.42 12.65 -13.75
CA ILE A 46 12.12 11.80 -14.91
C ILE A 46 11.34 12.59 -15.97
N LEU A 47 10.31 13.36 -15.55
CA LEU A 47 9.51 14.17 -16.47
C LEU A 47 10.31 15.29 -17.15
N LYS A 48 11.31 15.86 -16.45
CA LYS A 48 12.15 16.92 -17.02
C LYS A 48 13.28 16.41 -17.90
N THR A 49 13.67 15.14 -17.79
CA THR A 49 14.85 14.61 -18.47
C THR A 49 14.46 13.93 -19.78
N PRO A 50 14.77 14.51 -20.96
CA PRO A 50 14.29 13.98 -22.23
C PRO A 50 14.79 12.57 -22.55
N SER A 51 15.97 12.21 -22.03
CA SER A 51 16.56 10.88 -22.15
C SER A 51 15.69 9.77 -21.52
N PHE A 52 14.86 10.12 -20.52
CA PHE A 52 13.94 9.20 -19.87
C PHE A 52 12.56 9.09 -20.55
N HIS A 53 12.29 9.79 -21.65
CA HIS A 53 11.06 9.59 -22.44
C HIS A 53 11.12 8.31 -23.29
N ASN A 54 11.36 7.19 -22.61
CA ASN A 54 11.44 5.86 -23.15
C ASN A 54 10.59 4.91 -22.27
N ALA A 55 10.46 3.65 -22.68
CA ALA A 55 9.63 2.69 -21.96
C ALA A 55 10.01 2.53 -20.48
N PHE A 56 11.31 2.54 -20.15
CA PHE A 56 11.79 2.44 -18.78
C PHE A 56 11.36 3.64 -17.93
N GLY A 57 11.40 4.86 -18.47
CA GLY A 57 10.98 6.06 -17.74
C GLY A 57 9.49 6.03 -17.38
N TYR A 58 8.62 5.63 -18.30
CA TYR A 58 7.18 5.48 -18.02
C TYR A 58 6.88 4.40 -16.98
N LEU A 59 7.61 3.27 -17.00
CA LEU A 59 7.48 2.24 -15.96
C LEU A 59 7.92 2.77 -14.59
N CYS A 60 9.00 3.56 -14.56
CA CYS A 60 9.48 4.21 -13.35
C CYS A 60 8.46 5.22 -12.81
N ILE A 61 7.81 5.99 -13.68
CA ILE A 61 6.69 6.89 -13.32
C ILE A 61 5.56 6.07 -12.68
N SER A 62 5.10 4.98 -13.32
CA SER A 62 4.04 4.13 -12.76
C SER A 62 4.40 3.62 -11.36
N HIS A 63 5.63 3.14 -11.18
CA HIS A 63 6.11 2.66 -9.88
C HIS A 63 6.18 3.78 -8.83
N LEU A 64 6.64 4.97 -9.20
CA LEU A 64 6.68 6.14 -8.32
C LEU A 64 5.29 6.62 -7.91
N ILE A 65 4.31 6.60 -8.83
CA ILE A 65 2.91 6.92 -8.51
C ILE A 65 2.39 5.97 -7.44
N SER A 66 2.65 4.67 -7.58
CA SER A 66 2.26 3.66 -6.60
C SER A 66 2.89 3.93 -5.22
N HIS A 67 4.18 4.23 -5.17
CA HIS A 67 4.87 4.57 -3.93
C HIS A 67 4.34 5.85 -3.27
N ILE A 68 4.12 6.92 -4.05
CA ILE A 68 3.53 8.17 -3.55
C ILE A 68 2.14 7.91 -2.95
N GLY A 69 1.34 7.05 -3.60
CA GLY A 69 0.05 6.61 -3.06
C GLY A 69 0.17 5.91 -1.71
N VAL A 70 1.07 4.93 -1.58
CA VAL A 70 1.33 4.22 -0.31
C VAL A 70 1.79 5.18 0.78
N TYR A 71 2.76 6.04 0.50
CA TYR A 71 3.28 6.98 1.49
C TYR A 71 2.24 8.02 1.91
N SER A 72 1.38 8.45 0.99
CA SER A 72 0.29 9.37 1.32
C SER A 72 -0.74 8.70 2.22
N ALA A 73 -1.16 7.46 1.91
CA ALA A 73 -2.05 6.69 2.80
C ALA A 73 -1.44 6.48 4.20
N ASN A 74 -0.13 6.24 4.27
CA ASN A 74 0.59 6.10 5.53
C ASN A 74 0.61 7.39 6.36
N ILE A 75 0.79 8.55 5.74
CA ILE A 75 0.77 9.85 6.45
C ILE A 75 -0.63 10.22 6.90
N PHE A 76 -1.65 10.06 6.04
CA PHE A 76 -2.99 10.58 6.30
C PHE A 76 -3.88 9.62 7.11
N TRP A 77 -3.58 8.32 7.09
CA TRP A 77 -4.41 7.32 7.76
C TRP A 77 -3.62 6.50 8.79
N ALA A 78 -2.58 5.77 8.36
CA ALA A 78 -1.89 4.83 9.25
C ALA A 78 -1.20 5.54 10.44
N ALA A 79 -0.49 6.64 10.20
CA ALA A 79 0.21 7.37 11.26
C ALA A 79 -0.75 8.01 12.29
N PRO A 80 -1.82 8.75 11.90
CA PRO A 80 -2.81 9.24 12.86
C PRO A 80 -3.51 8.12 13.61
N ALA A 81 -3.86 7.02 12.94
CA ALA A 81 -4.52 5.88 13.58
C ALA A 81 -3.65 5.26 14.69
N LEU A 82 -2.32 5.19 14.48
CA LEU A 82 -1.36 4.69 15.46
C LEU A 82 -1.06 5.69 16.59
N ILE A 83 -0.95 6.98 16.28
CA ILE A 83 -0.62 8.02 17.29
C ILE A 83 -1.82 8.32 18.19
N LEU A 84 -3.03 8.35 17.63
CA LEU A 84 -4.26 8.66 18.36
C LEU A 84 -4.96 7.41 18.91
N GLU A 85 -4.37 6.23 18.71
CA GLU A 85 -4.91 4.93 19.13
C GLU A 85 -6.40 4.81 18.76
N PHE A 86 -6.71 4.97 17.47
CA PHE A 86 -8.09 4.92 16.99
C PHE A 86 -8.78 3.63 17.42
N ASP A 87 -9.91 3.79 18.10
CA ASP A 87 -10.71 2.65 18.54
C ASP A 87 -11.12 1.77 17.35
N ALA A 88 -11.34 0.49 17.62
CA ALA A 88 -11.71 -0.49 16.62
C ALA A 88 -13.00 -0.09 15.87
N SER A 89 -13.88 0.71 16.46
CA SER A 89 -15.07 1.26 15.80
C SER A 89 -14.74 2.21 14.65
N ILE A 90 -13.70 3.05 14.77
CA ILE A 90 -13.28 3.99 13.72
C ILE A 90 -12.50 3.24 12.63
N THR A 91 -11.62 2.33 13.02
CA THR A 91 -10.82 1.55 12.06
C THR A 91 -11.68 0.57 11.25
N ASN A 92 -12.74 0.01 11.83
CA ASN A 92 -13.72 -0.81 11.11
C ASN A 92 -14.86 0.00 10.47
N SER A 93 -14.86 1.32 10.62
CA SER A 93 -15.79 2.18 9.88
C SER A 93 -15.54 2.08 8.38
N PHE A 94 -16.51 2.51 7.59
CA PHE A 94 -16.38 2.59 6.14
C PHE A 94 -15.10 3.32 5.70
N PHE A 95 -14.72 4.40 6.39
CA PHE A 95 -13.52 5.18 6.08
C PHE A 95 -12.23 4.40 6.35
N GLY A 96 -12.16 3.64 7.44
CA GLY A 96 -10.96 2.85 7.75
C GLY A 96 -10.77 1.65 6.86
N VAL A 97 -11.86 0.98 6.48
CA VAL A 97 -11.81 -0.07 5.48
C VAL A 97 -11.43 0.49 4.11
N LEU A 98 -12.00 1.62 3.71
CA LEU A 98 -11.65 2.27 2.44
C LEU A 98 -10.17 2.67 2.38
N ALA A 99 -9.66 3.30 3.45
CA ALA A 99 -8.26 3.70 3.52
C ALA A 99 -7.31 2.50 3.40
N GLY A 100 -7.61 1.40 4.10
CA GLY A 100 -6.83 0.16 4.01
C GLY A 100 -6.88 -0.48 2.62
N VAL A 101 -8.05 -0.48 1.96
CA VAL A 101 -8.19 -0.97 0.57
C VAL A 101 -7.39 -0.13 -0.41
N VAL A 102 -7.45 1.20 -0.28
CA VAL A 102 -6.70 2.13 -1.14
C VAL A 102 -5.20 1.93 -0.95
N GLU A 103 -4.71 1.88 0.29
CA GLU A 103 -3.31 1.64 0.61
C GLU A 103 -2.80 0.32 0.00
N ASN A 104 -3.53 -0.76 0.25
CA ASN A 104 -3.19 -2.09 -0.22
C ASN A 104 -3.19 -2.18 -1.76
N THR A 105 -4.09 -1.45 -2.43
CA THR A 105 -4.12 -1.36 -3.89
C THR A 105 -2.82 -0.73 -4.43
N PHE A 106 -2.39 0.38 -3.83
CA PHE A 106 -1.14 1.02 -4.21
C PHE A 106 0.09 0.16 -3.91
N TRP A 107 0.05 -0.61 -2.81
CA TRP A 107 1.13 -1.52 -2.45
C TRP A 107 1.31 -2.64 -3.48
N TYR A 108 0.22 -3.30 -3.89
CA TYR A 108 0.28 -4.29 -4.97
C TYR A 108 0.71 -3.67 -6.31
N ALA A 109 0.20 -2.47 -6.63
CA ALA A 109 0.60 -1.77 -7.84
C ALA A 109 2.10 -1.45 -7.84
N ALA A 110 2.70 -1.16 -6.67
CA ALA A 110 4.13 -0.95 -6.54
C ALA A 110 4.93 -2.23 -6.84
N ILE A 111 4.52 -3.38 -6.29
CA ILE A 111 5.16 -4.68 -6.50
C ILE A 111 5.10 -5.10 -7.97
N TYR A 112 3.92 -5.03 -8.58
CA TYR A 112 3.75 -5.41 -9.98
C TYR A 112 4.48 -4.45 -10.92
N SER A 113 4.50 -3.14 -10.63
CA SER A 113 5.30 -2.18 -11.41
C SER A 113 6.80 -2.47 -11.29
N LEU A 114 7.28 -2.86 -10.10
CA LEU A 114 8.68 -3.24 -9.88
C LEU A 114 9.05 -4.50 -10.68
N LEU A 115 8.15 -5.49 -10.70
CA LEU A 115 8.30 -6.67 -11.54
C LEU A 115 8.38 -6.27 -13.03
N GLN A 116 7.48 -5.40 -13.48
CA GLN A 116 7.46 -4.93 -14.86
C GLN A 116 8.74 -4.16 -15.24
N MET A 117 9.26 -3.32 -14.35
CA MET A 117 10.56 -2.64 -14.51
C MET A 117 11.71 -3.65 -14.61
N SER A 118 11.69 -4.69 -13.80
CA SER A 118 12.70 -5.75 -13.80
C SER A 118 12.67 -6.54 -15.11
N LEU A 119 11.47 -6.92 -15.58
CA LEU A 119 11.26 -7.58 -16.86
C LEU A 119 11.72 -6.69 -18.03
N ASN A 120 11.43 -5.39 -17.98
CA ASN A 120 11.90 -4.44 -18.98
C ASN A 120 13.42 -4.45 -19.10
N ARG A 121 14.15 -4.41 -17.96
CA ARG A 121 15.61 -4.49 -17.97
C ARG A 121 16.11 -5.85 -18.44
N LEU A 122 15.49 -6.94 -18.02
CA LEU A 122 15.83 -8.29 -18.47
C LEU A 122 15.72 -8.41 -19.99
N ILE A 123 14.62 -7.96 -20.58
CA ILE A 123 14.38 -8.04 -22.03
C ILE A 123 15.32 -7.11 -22.80
N ALA A 124 15.62 -5.92 -22.28
CA ALA A 124 16.58 -5.02 -22.89
C ALA A 124 17.98 -5.65 -23.00
N ILE A 125 18.40 -6.43 -22.00
CA ILE A 125 19.70 -7.10 -21.96
C ILE A 125 19.69 -8.41 -22.79
N ALA A 126 18.67 -9.26 -22.60
CA ALA A 126 18.61 -10.58 -23.22
C ALA A 126 18.22 -10.52 -24.70
N PHE A 127 17.39 -9.55 -25.10
CA PHE A 127 16.82 -9.46 -26.45
C PHE A 127 16.82 -8.01 -26.99
N PRO A 128 17.99 -7.37 -27.15
CA PRO A 128 18.09 -5.96 -27.54
C PRO A 128 17.41 -5.65 -28.89
N LEU A 129 17.48 -6.57 -29.86
CA LEU A 129 16.86 -6.39 -31.18
C LEU A 129 15.33 -6.45 -31.16
N LYS A 130 14.73 -7.12 -30.17
CA LYS A 130 13.27 -7.24 -30.03
C LYS A 130 12.68 -6.24 -29.04
N TYR A 131 13.52 -5.54 -28.27
CA TYR A 131 13.10 -4.64 -27.21
C TYR A 131 12.12 -3.57 -27.70
N ASN A 132 12.42 -2.88 -28.82
CA ASN A 132 11.56 -1.82 -29.35
C ASN A 132 10.20 -2.34 -29.85
N THR A 133 10.11 -3.60 -30.25
CA THR A 133 8.84 -4.23 -30.65
C THR A 133 8.01 -4.64 -29.43
N ILE A 134 8.67 -5.23 -28.43
CA ILE A 134 8.01 -5.69 -27.20
C ILE A 134 7.53 -4.49 -26.38
N PHE A 135 8.40 -3.51 -26.12
CA PHE A 135 8.12 -2.28 -25.38
C PHE A 135 7.75 -1.10 -26.29
N SER A 136 6.94 -1.38 -27.30
CA SER A 136 6.29 -0.30 -28.06
C SER A 136 5.36 0.50 -27.13
N PRO A 137 5.12 1.81 -27.39
CA PRO A 137 4.28 2.64 -26.52
C PRO A 137 2.88 2.06 -26.26
N ARG A 138 2.29 1.38 -27.25
CA ARG A 138 0.99 0.72 -27.12
C ARG A 138 1.04 -0.47 -26.17
N ASN A 139 2.01 -1.37 -26.35
CA ASN A 139 2.17 -2.55 -25.50
C ASN A 139 2.53 -2.15 -24.07
N LEU A 140 3.34 -1.11 -23.92
CA LEU A 140 3.70 -0.54 -22.63
C LEU A 140 2.47 0.02 -21.90
N ALA A 141 1.65 0.83 -22.57
CA ALA A 141 0.42 1.35 -22.00
C ALA A 141 -0.54 0.22 -21.58
N PHE A 142 -0.69 -0.80 -22.42
CA PHE A 142 -1.48 -1.99 -22.09
C PHE A 142 -0.92 -2.74 -20.88
N GLY A 143 0.40 -2.96 -20.82
CA GLY A 143 1.06 -3.62 -19.69
C GLY A 143 0.89 -2.85 -18.38
N MET A 144 1.02 -1.51 -18.40
CA MET A 144 0.74 -0.67 -17.23
C MET A 144 -0.73 -0.80 -16.81
N ALA A 145 -1.68 -0.72 -17.74
CA ALA A 145 -3.10 -0.90 -17.43
C ALA A 145 -3.40 -2.28 -16.82
N LEU A 146 -2.75 -3.35 -17.30
CA LEU A 146 -2.85 -4.68 -16.72
C LEU A 146 -2.35 -4.73 -15.27
N VAL A 147 -1.21 -4.11 -14.98
CA VAL A 147 -0.67 -4.04 -13.61
C VAL A 147 -1.65 -3.37 -12.65
N TRP A 148 -2.22 -2.24 -13.04
CA TRP A 148 -3.19 -1.52 -12.20
C TRP A 148 -4.50 -2.30 -12.02
N THR A 149 -5.02 -2.91 -13.07
CA THR A 149 -6.24 -3.73 -12.99
C THR A 149 -6.06 -4.98 -12.15
N LEU A 150 -4.91 -5.66 -12.23
CA LEU A 150 -4.58 -6.79 -11.35
C LEU A 150 -4.51 -6.36 -9.88
N SER A 151 -3.92 -5.20 -9.60
CA SER A 151 -3.83 -4.65 -8.24
C SER A 151 -5.22 -4.39 -7.64
N ILE A 152 -6.11 -3.77 -8.41
CA ILE A 152 -7.50 -3.52 -8.01
C ILE A 152 -8.24 -4.85 -7.79
N SER A 153 -8.06 -5.81 -8.70
CA SER A 153 -8.72 -7.12 -8.63
C SER A 153 -8.34 -7.89 -7.36
N HIS A 154 -7.06 -7.86 -6.96
CA HIS A 154 -6.61 -8.45 -5.70
C HIS A 154 -7.30 -7.84 -4.48
N CYS A 155 -7.45 -6.51 -4.46
CA CYS A 155 -8.16 -5.82 -3.38
C CYS A 155 -9.67 -6.14 -3.37
N CYS A 156 -10.30 -6.27 -4.53
CA CYS A 156 -11.70 -6.69 -4.63
C CYS A 156 -11.93 -8.09 -4.04
N ILE A 157 -11.02 -9.04 -4.25
CA ILE A 157 -11.10 -10.40 -3.67
C ILE A 157 -11.01 -10.34 -2.14
N TYR A 158 -10.08 -9.54 -1.61
CA TYR A 158 -9.95 -9.34 -0.17
C TYR A 158 -11.21 -8.71 0.44
N PHE A 159 -11.80 -7.73 -0.23
CA PHE A 159 -13.03 -7.09 0.25
C PHE A 159 -14.24 -8.04 0.19
N TRP A 160 -14.37 -8.80 -0.90
CA TRP A 160 -15.45 -9.76 -1.09
C TRP A 160 -15.41 -10.89 -0.06
N SER A 161 -14.22 -11.39 0.26
CA SER A 161 -14.07 -12.42 1.28
C SER A 161 -14.52 -11.90 2.65
N LYS A 162 -14.08 -10.70 3.08
CA LYS A 162 -14.52 -10.08 4.34
C LYS A 162 -16.04 -9.88 4.39
N PHE A 163 -16.64 -9.39 3.31
CA PHE A 163 -18.09 -9.19 3.21
C PHE A 163 -18.87 -10.51 3.35
N LEU A 164 -18.42 -11.59 2.68
CA LEU A 164 -19.04 -12.91 2.81
C LEU A 164 -18.92 -13.50 4.22
N TYR A 165 -17.79 -13.29 4.90
CA TYR A 165 -17.61 -13.72 6.29
C TYR A 165 -18.59 -13.03 7.23
N GLU A 166 -18.80 -11.72 7.09
CA GLU A 166 -19.77 -11.00 7.91
C GLU A 166 -21.20 -11.46 7.63
N LEU A 167 -21.59 -11.65 6.37
CA LEU A 167 -22.90 -12.19 6.01
C LEU A 167 -23.14 -13.59 6.60
N GLY A 168 -22.13 -14.46 6.58
CA GLY A 168 -22.21 -15.79 7.21
C GLY A 168 -22.42 -15.72 8.73
N HIS A 169 -21.73 -14.79 9.41
CA HIS A 169 -21.90 -14.58 10.85
C HIS A 169 -23.28 -14.02 11.20
N PHE A 170 -23.81 -13.08 10.41
CA PHE A 170 -25.18 -12.56 10.58
C PHE A 170 -26.23 -13.65 10.35
N ASN A 171 -26.06 -14.50 9.33
CA ASN A 171 -26.98 -15.61 9.05
C ASN A 171 -26.96 -16.68 10.17
N SER A 172 -25.80 -16.95 10.77
CA SER A 172 -25.71 -17.86 11.92
C SER A 172 -26.39 -17.32 13.18
N LYS A 173 -26.45 -15.99 13.36
CA LYS A 173 -27.16 -15.37 14.49
C LYS A 173 -28.67 -15.30 14.30
N SER A 174 -29.19 -15.27 13.07
CA SER A 174 -30.65 -15.23 12.82
C SER A 174 -31.32 -16.60 12.96
N HIS A 175 -30.58 -17.69 12.80
CA HIS A 175 -31.08 -19.07 12.97
C HIS A 175 -30.84 -19.67 14.37
N GLY A 176 -30.31 -18.88 15.30
CA GLY A 176 -30.03 -19.28 16.68
C GLY A 176 -31.06 -18.80 17.71
N VAL A 177 -32.34 -18.71 17.33
CA VAL A 177 -33.49 -18.51 18.24
C VAL A 177 -34.34 -19.78 18.26
#